data_AF-A0A965PAB8-F1
#
_entry.id   AF-A0A965PAB8-F1
#
_cell.length_a   1.000
_cell.length_b   1.000
_cell.length_c   1.000
_cell.angle_alpha   90.00
_cell.angle_beta   90.00
_cell.angle_gamma   90.00
#
_symmetry.space_group_name_H-M   'P 1'
#
loop_
_entity.id
_entity.type
_entity.pdbx_description
1 polymer ?
#
loop_
_entity_poly.entity_id
_entity_poly.type
_entity_poly.pdbx_seq_one_letter_code
_entity_poly.pdbx_strand_id
1 'polypeptide(L)'
;MITALWKGRLIIKNRQKRISKYMVLIVFILQRRGFDMINLQLSVREAMDLAVYCPPEMRERITNAFEVALNVNQNRTVTITNGMNLDNRISCIKAIRHHAGWGLKEAKDWTDTLVGGWKYDKFVPASAGAKQSITLKTPEAAENLLRDLAGLGCEGYLS
;
A
#
# COMPACT_ATOMS: atom_id res chain seq x y z
N MET A 1 19.13 -15.86 -16.86
CA MET A 1 18.83 -14.76 -15.92
C MET A 1 17.39 -14.32 -16.18
N ILE A 2 16.41 -14.90 -15.48
CA ILE A 2 15.00 -14.46 -15.55
C ILE A 2 14.51 -14.31 -14.11
N THR A 3 14.43 -13.06 -13.68
CA THR A 3 13.83 -12.59 -12.43
C THR A 3 12.32 -12.78 -12.52
N ALA A 4 11.80 -13.88 -11.96
CA ALA A 4 10.37 -14.08 -11.80
C ALA A 4 9.95 -13.61 -10.39
N LEU A 5 9.50 -12.36 -10.31
CA LEU A 5 8.87 -11.76 -9.13
C LEU A 5 7.46 -12.38 -8.97
N TRP A 6 7.31 -13.42 -8.13
CA TRP A 6 6.02 -14.08 -7.93
C TRP A 6 5.26 -13.50 -6.74
N LYS A 7 4.15 -12.81 -7.03
CA LYS A 7 3.13 -12.40 -6.06
C LYS A 7 2.30 -13.61 -5.63
N GLY A 8 2.57 -14.18 -4.45
CA GLY A 8 1.65 -15.12 -3.80
C GLY A 8 0.43 -14.37 -3.28
N ARG A 9 -0.78 -14.71 -3.78
CA ARG A 9 -2.04 -14.04 -3.40
C ARG A 9 -2.79 -14.92 -2.39
N LEU A 10 -2.90 -14.45 -1.14
CA LEU A 10 -3.86 -15.03 -0.20
C LEU A 10 -5.25 -14.49 -0.55
N ILE A 11 -6.22 -15.37 -0.82
CA ILE A 11 -7.58 -14.97 -1.20
C ILE A 11 -8.51 -15.31 -0.05
N ILE A 12 -8.98 -14.28 0.66
CA ILE A 12 -9.97 -14.42 1.73
C ILE A 12 -11.34 -14.13 1.11
N LYS A 13 -12.17 -15.18 0.95
CA LYS A 13 -13.52 -15.03 0.43
C LYS A 13 -14.48 -14.72 1.58
N ASN A 14 -14.84 -13.45 1.72
CA ASN A 14 -15.93 -13.04 2.61
C ASN A 14 -17.27 -13.38 1.94
N ARG A 15 -17.81 -14.58 2.16
CA ARG A 15 -19.22 -14.88 1.82
C ARG A 15 -20.10 -14.21 2.87
N GLN A 16 -20.32 -12.90 2.70
CA GLN A 16 -21.44 -12.20 3.32
C GLN A 16 -22.74 -12.81 2.80
N LYS A 17 -23.34 -13.72 3.56
CA LYS A 17 -24.79 -13.85 3.72
C LYS A 17 -25.05 -14.91 4.77
N ARG A 18 -25.33 -14.41 5.98
CA ARG A 18 -25.84 -15.16 7.13
C ARG A 18 -24.94 -16.35 7.52
N ILE A 19 -24.15 -16.18 8.57
CA ILE A 19 -24.16 -17.05 9.75
C ILE A 19 -23.21 -16.42 10.78
N SER A 20 -23.82 -16.16 11.92
CA SER A 20 -23.23 -15.79 13.19
C SER A 20 -22.09 -16.75 13.59
N LYS A 21 -21.02 -16.19 14.17
CA LYS A 21 -19.98 -16.84 15.01
C LYS A 21 -18.72 -17.49 14.41
N TYR A 22 -18.60 -17.75 13.10
CA TYR A 22 -17.38 -18.40 12.59
C TYR A 22 -16.79 -17.68 11.37
N MET A 23 -15.75 -16.90 11.60
CA MET A 23 -14.89 -16.38 10.53
C MET A 23 -14.04 -17.54 10.01
N VAL A 24 -14.47 -18.15 8.92
CA VAL A 24 -13.72 -19.25 8.27
C VAL A 24 -12.58 -18.65 7.47
N LEU A 25 -11.35 -18.86 7.93
CA LEU A 25 -10.15 -18.44 7.21
C LEU A 25 -9.71 -19.58 6.29
N ILE A 26 -9.68 -19.31 4.98
CA ILE A 26 -9.08 -20.22 4.00
C ILE A 26 -7.64 -19.77 3.80
N VAL A 27 -6.70 -20.47 4.43
CA VAL A 27 -5.27 -20.21 4.27
C VAL A 27 -4.76 -21.01 3.08
N PHE A 28 -4.37 -20.33 2.00
CA PHE A 28 -3.68 -20.94 0.88
C PHE A 28 -2.18 -20.97 1.16
N ILE A 29 -1.69 -22.08 1.72
CA ILE A 29 -0.26 -22.30 1.89
C ILE A 29 0.31 -22.82 0.57
N LEU A 30 1.01 -21.94 -0.17
CA LEU A 30 1.73 -22.32 -1.39
C LEU A 30 3.16 -22.76 -1.03
N GLN A 31 3.39 -24.07 -0.98
CA GLN A 31 4.74 -24.65 -0.91
C GLN A 31 5.13 -25.14 -2.32
N ARG A 32 6.29 -24.67 -2.82
CA ARG A 32 6.88 -25.07 -4.12
C ARG A 32 7.09 -26.58 -4.20
N ARG A 33 6.30 -27.25 -5.03
CA ARG A 33 6.60 -28.38 -5.94
C ARG A 33 5.34 -29.23 -6.09
N GLY A 34 4.68 -29.15 -7.25
CA GLY A 34 3.85 -30.23 -7.80
C GLY A 34 2.79 -30.89 -6.91
N PHE A 35 2.28 -30.22 -5.88
CA PHE A 35 1.21 -30.75 -5.03
C PHE A 35 -0.02 -29.87 -5.12
N ASP A 36 -1.16 -30.55 -5.18
CA ASP A 36 -2.49 -30.00 -5.20
C ASP A 36 -2.71 -28.95 -4.12
N MET A 37 -3.56 -27.98 -4.44
CA MET A 37 -3.91 -26.88 -3.55
C MET A 37 -4.63 -27.43 -2.31
N ILE A 38 -3.93 -27.51 -1.18
CA ILE A 38 -4.50 -27.99 0.09
C ILE A 38 -5.38 -26.89 0.68
N ASN A 39 -6.68 -27.14 0.78
CA ASN A 39 -7.63 -26.26 1.48
C ASN A 39 -7.67 -26.64 2.96
N LEU A 40 -7.13 -25.78 3.82
CA LEU A 40 -7.25 -25.89 5.27
C LEU A 40 -8.31 -24.91 5.78
N GLN A 41 -9.32 -25.43 6.47
CA GLN A 41 -10.30 -24.63 7.20
C GLN A 41 -9.88 -24.58 8.67
N LEU A 42 -9.49 -23.40 9.14
CA LEU A 42 -9.01 -23.18 10.51
C LEU A 42 -9.75 -21.99 11.12
N SER A 43 -9.92 -22.02 12.43
CA SER A 43 -10.31 -20.84 13.20
C SER A 43 -9.13 -19.85 13.32
N VAL A 44 -9.42 -18.59 13.65
CA VAL A 44 -8.40 -17.55 13.85
C VAL A 44 -7.36 -17.97 14.90
N ARG A 45 -7.81 -18.61 15.99
CA ARG A 45 -6.94 -19.08 17.07
C ARG A 45 -5.99 -20.18 16.59
N GLU A 46 -6.50 -21.18 15.89
CA GLU A 46 -5.69 -22.29 15.36
C GLU A 46 -4.68 -21.82 14.32
N ALA A 47 -5.07 -20.89 13.45
CA ALA A 47 -4.18 -20.31 12.46
C ALA A 47 -3.07 -19.45 13.10
N MET A 48 -3.36 -18.75 14.20
CA MET A 48 -2.34 -18.03 14.97
C MET A 48 -1.41 -18.97 15.73
N ASP A 49 -1.93 -20.05 16.33
CA ASP A 49 -1.11 -21.07 16.98
C ASP A 49 -0.18 -21.76 15.95
N LEU A 50 -0.66 -22.03 14.74
CA LEU A 50 0.18 -22.53 13.65
C LEU A 50 1.27 -21.54 13.23
N ALA A 51 0.96 -20.23 13.23
CA ALA A 51 1.92 -19.19 12.86
C ALA A 51 3.09 -19.08 13.86
N VAL A 52 2.92 -19.51 15.12
CA VAL A 52 3.99 -19.55 16.14
C VAL A 52 5.08 -20.56 15.77
N TYR A 53 4.70 -21.68 15.16
CA TYR A 53 5.63 -22.73 14.74
C TYR A 53 6.19 -22.51 13.32
N CYS A 54 5.74 -21.47 12.63
CA CYS A 54 6.20 -21.14 11.28
C CYS A 54 7.50 -20.31 11.31
N PRO A 55 8.34 -20.41 10.26
CA PRO A 55 9.46 -19.49 10.08
C PRO A 55 8.98 -18.02 10.01
N PRO A 56 9.83 -17.05 10.40
CA PRO A 56 9.41 -15.66 10.59
C PRO A 56 8.79 -15.05 9.33
N GLU A 57 9.30 -15.39 8.14
CA GLU A 57 8.74 -14.95 6.87
C GLU A 57 7.30 -15.43 6.63
N MET A 58 6.98 -16.69 7.00
CA MET A 58 5.61 -17.20 6.88
C MET A 58 4.69 -16.62 7.94
N ARG A 59 5.19 -16.44 9.16
CA ARG A 59 4.43 -15.80 10.24
C ARG A 59 4.02 -14.38 9.86
N GLU A 60 4.93 -13.58 9.31
CA GLU A 60 4.61 -12.23 8.82
C GLU A 60 3.56 -12.25 7.72
N ARG A 61 3.63 -13.20 6.79
CA ARG A 61 2.63 -13.35 5.72
C ARG A 61 1.25 -13.71 6.25
N ILE A 62 1.18 -14.57 7.28
CA ILE A 62 -0.08 -14.93 7.95
C ILE A 62 -0.64 -13.72 8.69
N THR A 63 0.17 -12.99 9.45
CA THR A 63 -0.25 -11.77 10.15
C THR A 63 -0.74 -10.70 9.18
N ASN A 64 0.01 -10.39 8.12
CA ASN A 64 -0.39 -9.42 7.09
C ASN A 64 -1.69 -9.83 6.41
N ALA A 65 -1.87 -11.13 6.14
CA ALA A 65 -3.12 -11.65 5.60
C ALA A 65 -4.30 -11.42 6.56
N PHE A 66 -4.11 -11.64 7.85
CA PHE A 66 -5.11 -11.35 8.87
C PHE A 66 -5.42 -9.86 8.97
N GLU A 67 -4.41 -9.00 8.96
CA GLU A 67 -4.61 -7.56 9.02
C GLU A 67 -5.36 -7.02 7.80
N VAL A 68 -5.14 -7.59 6.62
CA VAL A 68 -5.92 -7.28 5.41
C VAL A 68 -7.35 -7.84 5.53
N ALA A 69 -7.53 -9.05 6.05
CA ALA A 69 -8.85 -9.68 6.26
C ALA A 69 -9.74 -8.90 7.22
N LEU A 70 -9.12 -8.45 8.31
CA LEU A 70 -9.74 -7.75 9.41
C LEU A 70 -9.82 -6.24 9.16
N ASN A 71 -9.38 -5.78 7.98
CA ASN A 71 -9.42 -4.38 7.59
C ASN A 71 -8.54 -3.46 8.45
N VAL A 72 -7.52 -4.02 9.13
CA VAL A 72 -6.63 -3.32 10.05
C VAL A 72 -5.48 -2.63 9.32
N ASN A 73 -4.85 -3.30 8.34
CA ASN A 73 -3.80 -2.72 7.50
C ASN A 73 -4.21 -2.76 6.04
N GLN A 74 -4.95 -1.73 5.64
CA GLN A 74 -5.36 -1.50 4.26
C GLN A 74 -4.42 -0.48 3.59
N ASN A 75 -3.12 -0.72 3.74
CA ASN A 75 -2.12 0.19 3.20
C ASN A 75 -2.31 0.29 1.68
N ARG A 76 -2.38 1.52 1.18
CA ARG A 76 -2.56 1.76 -0.25
C ARG A 76 -1.55 2.79 -0.72
N THR A 77 -0.95 2.51 -1.87
CA THR A 77 0.12 3.33 -2.39
C THR A 77 -0.41 4.22 -3.50
N VAL A 78 -0.25 5.53 -3.35
CA VAL A 78 -0.52 6.53 -4.39
C VAL A 78 0.78 6.80 -5.12
N THR A 79 0.81 6.61 -6.43
CA THR A 79 1.97 6.95 -7.26
C THR A 79 1.62 8.13 -8.14
N ILE A 80 2.38 9.22 -8.02
CA ILE A 80 2.24 10.39 -8.88
C ILE A 80 3.30 10.33 -9.98
N THR A 81 2.87 10.54 -11.22
CA THR A 81 3.70 10.42 -12.42
C THR A 81 3.99 11.75 -13.09
N ASN A 82 3.05 12.71 -13.02
CA ASN A 82 3.20 13.99 -13.68
C ASN A 82 2.24 15.06 -13.12
N GLY A 83 2.31 16.28 -13.64
CA GLY A 83 1.32 17.34 -13.39
C GLY A 83 1.53 18.13 -12.10
N MET A 84 2.66 17.93 -11.40
CA MET A 84 3.06 18.77 -10.28
C MET A 84 4.05 19.84 -10.78
N ASN A 85 3.68 21.11 -10.59
CA ASN A 85 4.43 22.30 -11.03
C ASN A 85 4.67 23.23 -9.83
N LEU A 86 5.45 24.30 -10.02
CA LEU A 86 5.72 25.29 -8.95
C LEU A 86 4.44 25.98 -8.45
N ASP A 87 3.46 26.20 -9.32
CA ASP A 87 2.22 26.92 -9.00
C ASP A 87 1.28 26.11 -8.10
N ASN A 88 1.12 24.80 -8.36
CA ASN A 88 0.24 23.93 -7.58
C ASN A 88 0.95 23.24 -6.40
N ARG A 89 2.28 23.37 -6.29
CA ARG A 89 3.11 22.74 -5.27
C ARG A 89 2.64 23.01 -3.85
N ILE A 90 2.33 24.26 -3.51
CA ILE A 90 1.93 24.63 -2.14
C ILE A 90 0.63 23.91 -1.75
N SER A 91 -0.33 23.84 -2.68
CA SER A 91 -1.59 23.13 -2.49
C SER A 91 -1.38 21.61 -2.38
N CYS A 92 -0.47 21.05 -3.17
CA CYS A 92 -0.11 19.63 -3.08
C CYS A 92 0.53 19.29 -1.73
N ILE A 93 1.45 20.13 -1.22
CA ILE A 93 2.05 19.97 0.12
C ILE A 93 0.96 19.97 1.19
N LYS A 94 -0.04 20.88 1.09
CA LYS A 94 -1.17 20.91 2.03
C LYS A 94 -2.00 19.63 1.99
N ALA A 95 -2.33 19.14 0.79
CA ALA A 95 -3.10 17.90 0.61
C ALA A 95 -2.37 16.68 1.19
N ILE A 96 -1.06 16.55 0.91
CA ILE A 96 -0.21 15.47 1.45
C ILE A 96 -0.18 15.53 2.97
N ARG A 97 0.00 16.71 3.57
CA ARG A 97 0.01 16.85 5.04
C ARG A 97 -1.32 16.47 5.67
N HIS A 98 -2.44 16.84 5.03
CA HIS A 98 -3.78 16.55 5.53
C HIS A 98 -4.07 15.04 5.55
N HIS A 99 -3.77 14.33 4.46
CA HIS A 99 -4.11 12.90 4.33
C HIS A 99 -3.04 11.96 4.86
N ALA A 100 -1.75 12.32 4.74
CA ALA A 100 -0.64 11.48 5.20
C ALA A 100 -0.23 11.75 6.66
N GLY A 101 -0.63 12.87 7.23
CA GLY A 101 -0.19 13.30 8.57
C GLY A 101 1.30 13.67 8.62
N TRP A 102 1.92 13.95 7.48
CA TRP A 102 3.34 14.26 7.38
C TRP A 102 3.70 15.64 7.91
N GLY A 103 4.94 15.77 8.39
CA GLY A 103 5.53 17.05 8.71
C GLY A 103 5.72 17.94 7.47
N LEU A 104 5.86 19.26 7.69
CA LEU A 104 6.09 20.21 6.58
C LEU A 104 7.36 19.86 5.80
N LYS A 105 8.42 19.45 6.49
CA LYS A 105 9.68 19.04 5.88
C LYS A 105 9.50 17.81 4.98
N GLU A 106 8.87 16.76 5.50
CA GLU A 106 8.66 15.49 4.78
C GLU A 106 7.81 15.69 3.51
N ALA A 107 6.70 16.41 3.65
CA ALA A 107 5.84 16.73 2.50
C ALA A 107 6.57 17.59 1.46
N LYS A 108 7.35 18.57 1.91
CA LYS A 108 8.15 19.41 1.01
C LYS A 108 9.20 18.57 0.26
N ASP A 109 9.99 17.80 0.99
CA ASP A 109 11.08 16.98 0.42
C ASP A 109 10.51 15.95 -0.58
N TRP A 110 9.33 15.40 -0.31
CA TRP A 110 8.64 14.52 -1.25
C TRP A 110 8.22 15.25 -2.53
N THR A 111 7.61 16.44 -2.43
CA THR A 111 7.24 17.22 -3.63
C THR A 111 8.46 17.74 -4.41
N ASP A 112 9.59 17.99 -3.72
CA ASP A 112 10.86 18.38 -4.36
C ASP A 112 11.38 17.28 -5.30
N THR A 113 11.06 16.00 -5.04
CA THR A 113 11.44 14.91 -5.95
C THR A 113 10.71 14.95 -7.30
N LEU A 114 9.50 15.52 -7.33
CA LEU A 114 8.65 15.59 -8.52
C LEU A 114 8.83 16.88 -9.31
N VAL A 115 8.98 18.02 -8.62
CA VAL A 115 9.08 19.35 -9.27
C VAL A 115 10.52 19.83 -9.36
N GLY A 116 11.36 19.39 -8.42
CA GLY A 116 12.66 19.98 -8.17
C GLY A 116 12.63 20.95 -7.01
N GLY A 117 13.82 21.29 -6.54
CA GLY A 117 14.02 22.08 -5.35
C GLY A 117 15.18 23.04 -5.48
N TRP A 118 15.18 24.06 -4.63
CA TRP A 118 16.30 24.98 -4.49
C TRP A 118 17.46 24.28 -3.77
N LYS A 119 18.63 24.24 -4.41
CA LYS A 119 19.88 23.77 -3.82
C LYS A 119 20.88 24.91 -3.86
N TYR A 120 21.28 25.38 -2.68
CA TYR A 120 22.10 26.58 -2.53
C TYR A 120 21.42 27.74 -3.27
N ASP A 121 22.08 28.31 -4.28
CA ASP A 121 21.59 29.50 -4.99
C ASP A 121 20.90 29.21 -6.32
N LYS A 122 20.65 27.93 -6.65
CA LYS A 122 20.01 27.56 -7.92
C LYS A 122 18.83 26.62 -7.75
N PHE A 123 17.79 26.85 -8.54
CA PHE A 123 16.70 25.91 -8.70
C PHE A 123 17.18 24.72 -9.53
N VAL A 124 17.07 23.52 -8.98
CA VAL A 124 17.38 22.28 -9.69
C VAL A 124 16.05 21.60 -10.00
N PRO A 125 15.60 21.60 -11.28
CA PRO A 125 14.38 20.92 -11.65
C PRO A 125 14.50 19.41 -11.41
N ALA A 126 13.38 18.75 -11.12
CA ALA A 126 13.35 17.30 -11.05
C ALA A 126 13.70 16.68 -12.40
N SER A 127 14.18 15.44 -12.37
CA SER A 127 14.42 14.67 -13.59
C SER A 127 13.11 14.52 -14.38
N ALA A 128 13.17 14.68 -15.70
CA ALA A 128 12.00 14.52 -16.55
C ALA A 128 11.37 13.13 -16.34
N GLY A 129 10.08 13.10 -15.99
CA GLY A 129 9.35 11.87 -15.69
C GLY A 129 9.64 11.27 -14.31
N ALA A 130 10.07 12.09 -13.33
CA ALA A 130 10.18 11.68 -11.95
C ALA A 130 8.84 11.11 -11.44
N LYS A 131 8.90 9.91 -10.87
CA LYS A 131 7.75 9.24 -10.26
C LYS A 131 8.04 9.07 -8.79
N GLN A 132 7.06 9.40 -7.97
CA GLN A 132 7.19 9.24 -6.55
C GLN A 132 5.91 8.62 -5.98
N SER A 133 6.11 7.68 -5.07
CA SER A 133 5.04 6.96 -4.40
C SER A 133 4.94 7.33 -2.92
N ILE A 134 3.73 7.29 -2.39
CA ILE A 134 3.43 7.47 -0.98
C ILE A 134 2.48 6.36 -0.54
N THR A 135 2.85 5.65 0.52
CA THR A 135 2.03 4.59 1.11
C THR A 135 1.26 5.15 2.30
N LEU A 136 -0.06 5.07 2.24
CA LEU A 136 -0.97 5.54 3.29
C LEU A 136 -1.59 4.35 4.00
N LYS A 137 -1.92 4.53 5.30
CA LYS A 137 -2.44 3.45 6.16
C LYS A 137 -3.88 3.05 5.83
N THR A 138 -4.67 4.02 5.39
CA THR A 138 -6.07 3.80 5.03
C THR A 138 -6.27 4.02 3.53
N PRO A 139 -7.12 3.22 2.88
CA PRO A 139 -7.35 3.31 1.45
C PRO A 139 -8.20 4.55 1.14
N GLU A 140 -9.05 4.97 2.07
CA GLU A 140 -9.82 6.21 1.98
C GLU A 140 -8.91 7.44 1.93
N ALA A 141 -7.87 7.50 2.78
CA ALA A 141 -6.89 8.58 2.72
C ALA A 141 -6.13 8.58 1.39
N ALA A 142 -5.82 7.41 0.84
CA ALA A 142 -5.16 7.30 -0.47
C ALA A 142 -6.05 7.75 -1.63
N GLU A 143 -7.33 7.37 -1.63
CA GLU A 143 -8.30 7.79 -2.63
C GLU A 143 -8.57 9.29 -2.55
N ASN A 144 -8.77 9.83 -1.34
CA ASN A 144 -8.98 11.26 -1.14
C ASN A 144 -7.73 12.07 -1.52
N LEU A 145 -6.54 11.60 -1.17
CA LEU A 145 -5.30 12.25 -1.60
C LEU A 145 -5.17 12.26 -3.12
N LEU A 146 -5.40 11.14 -3.80
CA LEU A 146 -5.31 11.09 -5.26
C LEU A 146 -6.36 12.00 -5.90
N ARG A 147 -7.58 12.05 -5.37
CA ARG A 147 -8.64 12.93 -5.85
C ARG A 147 -8.28 14.41 -5.72
N ASP A 148 -7.74 14.82 -4.57
CA ASP A 148 -7.33 16.20 -4.33
C ASP A 148 -6.15 16.58 -5.22
N LEU A 149 -5.15 15.70 -5.35
CA LEU A 149 -4.01 15.92 -6.24
C LEU A 149 -4.46 15.99 -7.71
N ALA A 150 -5.39 15.13 -8.14
CA ALA A 150 -5.97 15.19 -9.48
C ALA A 150 -6.76 16.48 -9.71
N GLY A 151 -7.49 16.97 -8.71
CA GLY A 151 -8.16 18.27 -8.76
C GLY A 151 -7.20 19.46 -8.88
N LEU A 152 -5.94 19.28 -8.44
CA LEU A 152 -4.85 20.25 -8.60
C LEU A 152 -4.07 20.08 -9.91
N GLY A 153 -4.48 19.15 -10.78
CA GLY A 153 -3.85 18.88 -12.07
C GLY A 153 -2.72 17.84 -12.05
N CYS A 154 -2.52 17.12 -10.94
CA CYS A 154 -1.54 16.03 -10.88
C CYS A 154 -2.10 14.72 -11.46
N GLU A 155 -1.26 13.96 -12.13
CA GLU A 155 -1.58 12.66 -12.68
C GLU A 155 -0.95 11.55 -11.85
N GLY A 156 -1.74 10.53 -11.51
CA GLY A 156 -1.28 9.40 -10.72
C GLY A 156 -2.27 8.25 -10.66
N TYR A 157 -1.87 7.17 -10.01
CA TYR A 157 -2.69 5.97 -9.84
C TYR A 157 -2.49 5.34 -8.45
N LEU A 158 -3.48 4.54 -8.05
CA LEU A 158 -3.44 3.73 -6.83
C LEU A 158 -2.90 2.33 -7.15
N SER A 159 -2.05 1.79 -6.28
CA SER A 159 -1.55 0.40 -6.35
C SER A 159 -1.66 -0.33 -5.02
#